data_AF-A0A382CJU6-F1
#
_entry.id   AF-A0A382CJU6-F1
#
_cell.length_a   1.000
_cell.length_b   1.000
_cell.length_c   1.000
_cell.angle_alpha   90.00
_cell.angle_beta   90.00
_cell.angle_gamma   90.00
#
_symmetry.space_group_name_H-M   'P 1'
#
loop_
_entity.id
_entity.type
_entity.pdbx_description
1 polymer ?
#
loop_
_entity_poly.entity_id
_entity_poly.type
_entity_poly.pdbx_seq_one_letter_code
_entity_poly.pdbx_strand_id
1 'polypeptide(L)'
;PGTSSKTPWHYDEAYWPIKGNQICNLWIALDHIPVETALRFLIGSHRWTESYNPVHFDPEMHYADLPNLPAMPDWDIELGNHKIAVAPMEPGDCLVFNRRTFHSAPGNSLKTSRRRALATHWIGDDVTYNNKLHETDPPYRGEGLVHGGSMECATFPRVR
;
A
#
# COMPACT_ATOMS: atom_id res chain seq x y z
N PRO A 1 -6.89 -11.50 15.14
CA PRO A 1 -6.66 -11.23 16.58
C PRO A 1 -5.56 -12.17 17.08
N GLY A 2 -4.83 -11.76 18.11
CA GLY A 2 -3.78 -12.57 18.73
C GLY A 2 -2.54 -12.84 17.86
N THR A 3 -2.23 -11.99 16.89
CA THR A 3 -1.00 -12.10 16.07
C THR A 3 -0.11 -10.87 16.22
N SER A 4 1.21 -11.07 16.20
CA SER A 4 2.21 -10.00 16.18
C SER A 4 2.58 -9.57 14.75
N SER A 5 2.10 -10.25 13.71
CA SER A 5 2.40 -9.94 12.31
C SER A 5 1.98 -8.51 11.98
N LYS A 6 2.96 -7.63 11.76
CA LYS A 6 2.75 -6.24 11.36
C LYS A 6 2.69 -6.11 9.83
N THR A 7 1.99 -5.09 9.36
CA THR A 7 2.21 -4.59 7.99
C THR A 7 3.39 -3.63 8.06
N PRO A 8 4.53 -3.93 7.40
CA PRO A 8 5.72 -3.07 7.47
C PRO A 8 5.43 -1.70 6.85
N TRP A 9 6.31 -0.74 7.11
CA TRP A 9 6.30 0.50 6.36
C TRP A 9 6.52 0.22 4.87
N HIS A 10 5.65 0.78 4.04
CA HIS A 10 5.72 0.65 2.59
C HIS A 10 4.87 1.72 1.90
N TYR A 11 4.89 1.73 0.57
CA TYR A 11 4.00 2.52 -0.28
C TYR A 11 3.64 1.69 -1.52
N ASP A 12 2.40 1.81 -1.98
CA ASP A 12 1.83 0.88 -2.94
C ASP A 12 2.49 0.93 -4.33
N GLU A 13 3.03 2.09 -4.74
CA GLU A 13 3.79 2.20 -6.00
C GLU A 13 5.03 1.30 -6.06
N ALA A 14 5.62 0.96 -4.91
CA ALA A 14 6.76 0.06 -4.89
C ALA A 14 6.41 -1.29 -5.54
N TYR A 15 5.17 -1.75 -5.34
CA TYR A 15 4.67 -3.04 -5.79
C TYR A 15 3.94 -2.97 -7.11
N TRP A 16 3.08 -1.98 -7.34
CA TRP A 16 2.12 -2.06 -8.45
C TRP A 16 2.72 -1.79 -9.83
N PRO A 17 2.36 -2.57 -10.87
CA PRO A 17 2.84 -2.38 -12.23
C PRO A 17 2.13 -1.22 -12.96
N ILE A 18 2.08 -0.05 -12.32
CA ILE A 18 1.39 1.14 -12.83
C ILE A 18 2.26 2.41 -12.72
N LYS A 19 1.94 3.42 -13.52
CA LYS A 19 2.55 4.77 -13.46
C LYS A 19 1.47 5.82 -13.68
N GLY A 20 1.36 6.78 -12.76
CA GLY A 20 0.35 7.86 -12.78
C GLY A 20 0.04 8.37 -11.37
N ASN A 21 -0.81 9.39 -11.25
CA ASN A 21 -1.11 10.05 -9.97
C ASN A 21 -2.59 10.00 -9.60
N GLN A 22 -3.51 9.85 -10.55
CA GLN A 22 -4.95 9.76 -10.30
C GLN A 22 -5.28 8.38 -9.75
N ILE A 23 -4.96 8.16 -8.48
CA ILE A 23 -5.11 6.88 -7.82
C ILE A 23 -5.78 7.09 -6.48
N CYS A 24 -6.82 6.31 -6.25
CA CYS A 24 -7.65 6.35 -5.07
C CYS A 24 -7.58 4.96 -4.39
N ASN A 25 -6.84 4.88 -3.29
CA ASN A 25 -6.83 3.69 -2.44
C ASN A 25 -7.87 3.87 -1.36
N LEU A 26 -8.90 3.02 -1.40
CA LEU A 26 -9.95 2.99 -0.39
C LEU A 26 -9.66 1.85 0.56
N TRP A 27 -9.68 2.15 1.84
CA TRP A 27 -9.60 1.17 2.91
C TRP A 27 -10.81 1.36 3.83
N ILE A 28 -11.72 0.40 3.80
CA ILE A 28 -13.02 0.48 4.47
C ILE A 28 -13.01 -0.45 5.68
N ALA A 29 -13.27 0.10 6.86
CA ALA A 29 -13.31 -0.65 8.10
C ALA A 29 -14.59 -1.51 8.17
N LEU A 30 -14.45 -2.82 8.39
CA LEU A 30 -15.58 -3.74 8.61
C LEU A 30 -15.77 -4.12 10.08
N ASP A 31 -14.77 -3.81 10.91
CA ASP A 31 -14.78 -3.95 12.36
C ASP A 31 -14.32 -2.61 12.97
N HIS A 32 -14.52 -2.43 14.27
CA HIS A 32 -13.92 -1.31 15.01
C HIS A 32 -12.39 -1.44 15.00
N ILE A 33 -11.70 -0.37 14.63
CA ILE A 33 -10.24 -0.32 14.49
C ILE A 33 -9.69 0.64 15.55
N PRO A 34 -9.20 0.13 16.68
CA PRO A 34 -8.64 0.99 17.71
C PRO A 34 -7.21 1.40 17.35
N VAL A 35 -6.70 2.45 18.01
CA VAL A 35 -5.40 3.09 17.73
C VAL A 35 -4.24 2.09 17.70
N GLU A 36 -4.28 1.07 18.55
CA GLU A 36 -3.23 0.05 18.70
C GLU A 36 -3.05 -0.83 17.46
N THR A 37 -4.06 -0.88 16.58
CA THR A 37 -4.04 -1.71 15.36
C THR A 37 -4.34 -0.92 14.08
N ALA A 38 -4.53 0.39 14.24
CA ALA A 38 -4.89 1.32 13.18
C ALA A 38 -3.80 1.45 12.13
N LEU A 39 -4.22 1.81 10.91
CA LEU A 39 -3.30 2.26 9.88
C LEU A 39 -2.58 3.52 10.33
N ARG A 40 -1.31 3.60 9.99
CA ARG A 40 -0.40 4.70 10.29
C ARG A 40 0.16 5.23 8.99
N PHE A 41 0.27 6.56 8.88
CA PHE A 41 0.67 7.24 7.66
C PHE A 41 1.75 8.26 7.95
N LEU A 42 2.81 8.30 7.13
CA LEU A 42 3.81 9.35 7.20
C LEU A 42 3.28 10.60 6.51
N ILE A 43 3.05 11.67 7.26
CA ILE A 43 2.40 12.88 6.74
C ILE A 43 3.25 13.54 5.66
N GLY A 44 2.65 13.78 4.49
CA GLY A 44 3.29 14.48 3.36
C GLY A 44 4.14 13.61 2.44
N SER A 45 4.36 12.34 2.79
CA SER A 45 5.17 11.37 2.02
C SER A 45 4.79 11.22 0.55
N HIS A 46 3.50 11.32 0.22
CA HIS A 46 3.00 11.23 -1.15
C HIS A 46 3.62 12.24 -2.13
N ARG A 47 4.26 13.30 -1.63
CA ARG A 47 4.92 14.34 -2.42
C ARG A 47 6.41 14.10 -2.65
N TRP A 48 6.99 13.09 -2.01
CA TRP A 48 8.42 12.81 -2.12
C TRP A 48 8.76 12.30 -3.51
N THR A 49 9.98 12.55 -3.95
CA THR A 49 10.51 12.08 -5.24
C THR A 49 11.31 10.80 -5.10
N GLU A 50 11.82 10.54 -3.91
CA GLU A 50 12.61 9.39 -3.53
C GLU A 50 11.77 8.11 -3.65
N SER A 51 12.43 7.03 -4.07
CA SER A 51 11.81 5.71 -4.16
C SER A 51 12.68 4.70 -3.43
N TYR A 52 12.02 3.72 -2.82
CA TYR A 52 12.64 2.68 -2.02
C TYR A 52 12.20 1.31 -2.52
N ASN A 53 13.02 0.31 -2.25
CA ASN A 53 12.66 -1.07 -2.58
C ASN A 53 11.42 -1.55 -1.79
N PRO A 54 10.54 -2.35 -2.41
CA PRO A 54 9.41 -2.96 -1.71
C PRO A 54 9.90 -3.87 -0.58
N VAL A 55 9.08 -4.01 0.45
CA VAL A 55 9.32 -4.89 1.60
C VAL A 55 8.29 -6.00 1.58
N HIS A 56 8.73 -7.24 1.77
CA HIS A 56 7.82 -8.38 1.85
C HIS A 56 7.05 -8.36 3.19
N PHE A 57 5.79 -8.78 3.19
CA PHE A 57 4.94 -8.70 4.39
C PHE A 57 5.19 -9.88 5.34
N ASP A 58 5.72 -10.98 4.83
CA ASP A 58 6.40 -12.02 5.62
C ASP A 58 7.85 -11.58 5.88
N PRO A 59 8.27 -11.39 7.14
CA PRO A 59 9.62 -10.93 7.48
C PRO A 59 10.74 -11.92 7.12
N GLU A 60 10.41 -13.20 6.90
CA GLU A 60 11.39 -14.24 6.52
C GLU A 60 11.61 -14.33 5.00
N MET A 61 10.88 -13.52 4.21
CA MET A 61 10.97 -13.52 2.76
C MET A 61 11.50 -12.19 2.22
N HIS A 62 12.09 -12.25 1.04
CA HIS A 62 12.63 -11.10 0.33
C HIS A 62 12.29 -11.20 -1.16
N TYR A 63 12.02 -10.08 -1.80
CA TYR A 63 11.88 -10.03 -3.25
C TYR A 63 13.22 -10.27 -3.92
N ALA A 64 13.21 -11.08 -4.98
CA ALA A 64 14.35 -11.23 -5.88
C ALA A 64 14.43 -10.05 -6.87
N ASP A 65 15.60 -9.85 -7.46
CA ASP A 65 15.83 -8.94 -8.60
C ASP A 65 15.36 -7.49 -8.37
N LEU A 66 15.50 -7.00 -7.13
CA LEU A 66 15.15 -5.64 -6.75
C LEU A 66 15.95 -4.60 -7.57
N PRO A 67 15.33 -3.46 -7.92
CA PRO A 67 16.06 -2.37 -8.53
C PRO A 67 17.12 -1.81 -7.57
N ASN A 68 18.09 -1.08 -8.12
CA ASN A 68 19.12 -0.40 -7.35
C ASN A 68 18.54 0.86 -6.66
N LEU A 69 17.66 0.64 -5.69
CA LEU A 69 17.05 1.66 -4.82
C LEU A 69 17.45 1.40 -3.36
N PRO A 70 17.43 2.44 -2.50
CA PRO A 70 17.62 2.25 -1.06
C PRO A 70 16.54 1.32 -0.47
N ALA A 71 16.88 0.63 0.62
CA ALA A 71 15.90 -0.13 1.40
C ALA A 71 14.86 0.80 2.03
N MET A 72 13.65 0.29 2.24
CA MET A 72 12.59 1.05 2.90
C MET A 72 12.99 1.46 4.33
N PRO A 73 12.87 2.75 4.69
CA PRO A 73 13.11 3.21 6.06
C PRO A 73 12.10 2.62 7.04
N ASP A 74 12.54 2.38 8.28
CA ASP A 74 11.64 2.01 9.37
C ASP A 74 11.34 3.24 10.24
N TRP A 75 10.24 3.94 9.95
CA TRP A 75 9.85 5.14 10.69
C TRP A 75 9.43 4.87 12.15
N ASP A 76 9.37 3.62 12.61
CA ASP A 76 9.28 3.31 14.04
C ASP A 76 10.63 3.52 14.77
N ILE A 77 11.75 3.50 14.02
CA ILE A 77 13.12 3.63 14.54
C ILE A 77 13.71 5.00 14.17
N GLU A 78 13.54 5.43 12.92
CA GLU A 78 14.19 6.61 12.34
C GLU A 78 13.20 7.71 11.94
N LEU A 79 12.28 8.05 12.85
CA LEU A 79 11.24 9.05 12.58
C LEU A 79 11.82 10.43 12.18
N GLY A 80 12.94 10.83 12.80
CA GLY A 80 13.56 12.14 12.55
C GLY A 80 12.57 13.29 12.81
N ASN A 81 12.45 14.21 11.84
CA ASN A 81 11.52 15.35 11.91
C ASN A 81 10.15 15.05 11.27
N HIS A 82 9.90 13.81 10.85
CA HIS A 82 8.65 13.43 10.23
C HIS A 82 7.54 13.28 11.27
N LYS A 83 6.28 13.25 10.79
CA LYS A 83 5.10 13.06 11.64
C LYS A 83 4.30 11.86 11.14
N ILE A 84 3.83 11.06 12.09
CA ILE A 84 2.94 9.93 11.82
C ILE A 84 1.52 10.33 12.21
N ALA A 85 0.58 10.18 11.28
CA ALA A 85 -0.85 10.18 11.57
C ALA A 85 -1.31 8.74 11.83
N VAL A 86 -2.19 8.56 12.82
CA VAL A 86 -2.82 7.27 13.11
C VAL A 86 -4.32 7.41 12.90
N ALA A 87 -4.93 6.42 12.24
CA ALA A 87 -6.33 6.47 11.82
C ALA A 87 -7.16 5.38 12.49
N PRO A 88 -7.58 5.56 13.76
CA PRO A 88 -8.63 4.73 14.34
C PRO A 88 -9.95 4.95 13.60
N MET A 89 -10.78 3.91 13.51
CA MET A 89 -11.97 3.91 12.65
C MET A 89 -13.11 3.10 13.27
N GLU A 90 -14.34 3.52 13.02
CA GLU A 90 -15.55 2.73 13.28
C GLU A 90 -15.96 1.91 12.04
N PRO A 91 -16.75 0.83 12.20
CA PRO A 91 -17.28 0.09 11.06
C PRO A 91 -18.04 1.00 10.09
N GLY A 92 -17.69 0.95 8.81
CA GLY A 92 -18.26 1.80 7.77
C GLY A 92 -17.44 3.05 7.44
N ASP A 93 -16.48 3.44 8.30
CA ASP A 93 -15.54 4.49 7.95
C ASP A 93 -14.67 4.07 6.76
N CYS A 94 -14.26 5.06 5.96
CA CYS A 94 -13.42 4.87 4.78
C CYS A 94 -12.22 5.83 4.81
N LEU A 95 -11.03 5.27 4.69
CA LEU A 95 -9.82 6.03 4.38
C LEU A 95 -9.63 6.09 2.88
N VAL A 96 -9.23 7.27 2.41
CA VAL A 96 -8.81 7.50 1.03
C VAL A 96 -7.41 8.08 1.05
N PHE A 97 -6.46 7.38 0.44
CA PHE A 97 -5.06 7.83 0.41
C PHE A 97 -4.40 7.57 -0.94
N ASN A 98 -3.34 8.34 -1.21
CA ASN A 98 -2.56 8.20 -2.43
C ASN A 98 -1.57 7.03 -2.31
N ARG A 99 -1.32 6.31 -3.41
CA ARG A 99 -0.36 5.19 -3.48
C ARG A 99 1.08 5.49 -3.06
N ARG A 100 1.51 6.76 -3.08
CA ARG A 100 2.84 7.20 -2.61
C ARG A 100 2.85 7.58 -1.13
N THR A 101 1.73 7.47 -0.44
CA THR A 101 1.70 7.70 1.01
C THR A 101 2.34 6.53 1.71
N PHE A 102 3.49 6.75 2.36
CA PHE A 102 4.09 5.71 3.18
C PHE A 102 3.16 5.39 4.35
N HIS A 103 2.87 4.11 4.52
CA HIS A 103 1.95 3.64 5.54
C HIS A 103 2.36 2.28 6.10
N SER A 104 1.85 1.97 7.28
CA SER A 104 2.07 0.71 7.99
C SER A 104 0.89 0.41 8.91
N ALA A 105 0.87 -0.78 9.49
CA ALA A 105 -0.05 -1.09 10.59
C ALA A 105 0.62 -2.02 11.60
N PRO A 106 0.44 -1.80 12.91
CA PRO A 106 0.87 -2.75 13.92
C PRO A 106 0.16 -4.09 13.77
N GLY A 107 0.77 -5.15 14.32
CA GLY A 107 0.10 -6.45 14.44
C GLY A 107 -1.09 -6.37 15.39
N ASN A 108 -2.12 -7.19 15.12
CA ASN A 108 -3.30 -7.24 15.98
C ASN A 108 -3.11 -8.27 17.11
N SER A 109 -2.44 -7.83 18.18
CA SER A 109 -2.22 -8.62 19.40
C SER A 109 -3.46 -8.69 20.31
N LEU A 110 -4.53 -7.95 20.02
CA LEU A 110 -5.76 -7.97 20.78
C LEU A 110 -6.40 -9.36 20.71
N LYS A 111 -6.81 -9.91 21.86
CA LYS A 111 -7.35 -11.28 21.95
C LYS A 111 -8.76 -11.39 21.39
N THR A 112 -9.57 -10.36 21.56
CA THR A 112 -11.02 -10.40 21.28
C THR A 112 -11.45 -9.52 20.12
N SER A 113 -10.62 -8.56 19.68
CA SER A 113 -10.96 -7.63 18.61
C SER A 113 -10.42 -8.08 17.26
N ARG A 114 -11.31 -8.34 16.30
CA ARG A 114 -10.92 -8.61 14.92
C ARG A 114 -10.73 -7.29 14.18
N ARG A 115 -9.84 -7.32 13.18
CA ARG A 115 -9.55 -6.19 12.30
C ARG A 115 -9.77 -6.64 10.86
N ARG A 116 -11.01 -6.56 10.38
CA ARG A 116 -11.36 -6.81 8.98
C ARG A 116 -11.52 -5.48 8.25
N ALA A 117 -11.08 -5.47 7.00
CA ALA A 117 -11.27 -4.34 6.10
C ALA A 117 -11.38 -4.82 4.67
N LEU A 118 -12.00 -3.98 3.84
CA LEU A 118 -12.00 -4.11 2.39
C LEU A 118 -11.05 -3.04 1.82
N ALA A 119 -10.04 -3.48 1.09
CA ALA A 119 -9.18 -2.60 0.31
C ALA A 119 -9.61 -2.66 -1.17
N THR A 120 -9.84 -1.50 -1.79
CA THR A 120 -10.06 -1.39 -3.24
C THR A 120 -9.21 -0.27 -3.80
N HIS A 121 -8.78 -0.45 -5.05
CA HIS A 121 -7.85 0.46 -5.71
C HIS A 121 -8.45 0.90 -7.04
N TRP A 122 -8.52 2.20 -7.24
CA TRP A 122 -9.12 2.81 -8.41
C TRP A 122 -8.11 3.71 -9.08
N ILE A 123 -8.04 3.61 -10.38
CA ILE A 123 -7.07 4.32 -11.20
C ILE A 123 -7.82 5.19 -12.22
N GLY A 124 -7.32 6.40 -12.43
CA GLY A 124 -7.86 7.37 -13.36
C GLY A 124 -7.11 7.38 -14.69
N ASP A 125 -7.45 8.35 -15.52
CA ASP A 125 -7.05 8.43 -16.92
C ASP A 125 -5.54 8.66 -17.11
N ASP A 126 -4.83 9.21 -16.11
CA ASP A 126 -3.37 9.42 -16.19
C ASP A 126 -2.55 8.15 -15.89
N VAL A 127 -3.21 7.06 -15.49
CA VAL A 127 -2.54 5.82 -15.09
C VAL A 127 -2.32 4.91 -16.29
N THR A 128 -1.05 4.55 -16.49
CA THR A 128 -0.60 3.64 -17.55
C THR A 128 0.03 2.39 -16.98
N TYR A 129 0.02 1.31 -17.77
CA TYR A 129 0.69 0.07 -17.42
C TYR A 129 2.21 0.25 -17.38
N ASN A 130 2.81 -0.07 -16.25
CA ASN A 130 4.25 -0.02 -16.04
C ASN A 130 4.76 -1.44 -15.84
N ASN A 131 5.27 -2.05 -16.92
CA ASN A 131 5.87 -3.37 -16.89
C ASN A 131 7.17 -3.42 -16.06
N LYS A 132 7.03 -3.46 -14.73
CA LYS A 132 8.13 -3.63 -13.78
C LYS A 132 8.79 -4.98 -14.03
N LEU A 133 10.12 -4.96 -14.16
CA LEU A 133 10.93 -6.16 -14.39
C LEU A 133 11.10 -7.01 -13.12
N HIS A 134 11.04 -6.38 -11.95
CA HIS A 134 11.02 -7.07 -10.66
C HIS A 134 9.62 -7.61 -10.36
N GLU A 135 9.59 -8.54 -9.41
CA GLU A 135 8.35 -9.08 -8.85
C GLU A 135 7.46 -7.96 -8.29
N THR A 136 6.16 -8.12 -8.46
CA THR A 136 5.14 -7.18 -8.00
C THR A 136 4.14 -7.90 -7.12
N ASP A 137 3.50 -7.18 -6.22
CA ASP A 137 2.45 -7.71 -5.36
C ASP A 137 1.18 -6.84 -5.49
N PRO A 138 0.05 -7.40 -5.96
CA PRO A 138 -0.12 -8.78 -6.41
C PRO A 138 0.67 -9.08 -7.72
N PRO A 139 0.98 -10.36 -7.99
CA PRO A 139 1.74 -10.75 -9.19
C PRO A 139 0.92 -10.69 -10.49
N TYR A 140 -0.36 -10.31 -10.40
CA TYR A 140 -1.25 -10.28 -11.56
C TYR A 140 -0.80 -9.22 -12.58
N ARG A 141 -0.73 -9.67 -13.84
CA ARG A 141 -0.44 -8.87 -15.02
C ARG A 141 -1.70 -8.95 -15.89
N GLY A 142 -2.25 -7.80 -16.27
CA GLY A 142 -3.48 -7.77 -17.08
C GLY A 142 -3.24 -8.31 -18.50
N GLU A 143 -4.32 -8.71 -19.17
CA GLU A 143 -4.27 -9.31 -20.50
C GLU A 143 -3.90 -8.27 -21.56
N GLY A 144 -2.87 -8.57 -22.36
CA GLY A 144 -2.50 -7.75 -23.51
C GLY A 144 -2.02 -6.33 -23.17
N LEU A 145 -1.74 -6.03 -21.89
CA LEU A 145 -1.24 -4.72 -21.49
C LEU A 145 0.17 -4.48 -22.04
N VAL A 146 0.38 -3.30 -22.59
CA VAL A 146 1.66 -2.85 -23.17
C VAL A 146 2.24 -1.74 -22.31
N HIS A 147 3.56 -1.78 -22.07
CA HIS A 147 4.23 -0.76 -21.25
C HIS A 147 3.93 0.66 -21.80
N GLY A 148 3.46 1.56 -20.93
CA GLY A 148 3.04 2.92 -21.26
C GLY A 148 1.62 3.03 -21.84
N GLY A 149 0.93 1.90 -22.07
CA GLY A 149 -0.44 1.85 -22.56
C GLY A 149 -1.49 1.97 -21.46
N SER A 150 -2.77 1.92 -21.86
CA SER A 150 -3.91 1.89 -20.95
C SER A 150 -3.83 0.68 -20.00
N MET A 151 -4.39 0.83 -18.79
CA MET A 151 -4.61 -0.28 -17.86
C MET A 151 -5.90 -1.06 -18.14
N GLU A 152 -6.76 -0.59 -19.05
CA GLU A 152 -8.06 -1.22 -19.34
C GLU A 152 -7.88 -2.59 -20.01
N CYS A 153 -8.33 -3.64 -19.33
CA CYS A 153 -8.40 -5.01 -19.85
C CYS A 153 -9.51 -5.80 -19.14
N ALA A 154 -9.64 -7.10 -19.40
CA ALA A 154 -10.66 -7.93 -18.76
C ALA A 154 -10.43 -8.07 -17.25
N THR A 155 -9.18 -8.22 -16.82
CA THR A 155 -8.79 -8.24 -15.39
C THR A 155 -8.96 -6.87 -14.72
N PHE A 156 -8.72 -5.77 -15.45
CA PHE A 156 -8.85 -4.40 -14.93
C PHE A 156 -9.92 -3.64 -15.73
N PRO A 157 -11.21 -3.96 -15.52
CA PRO A 157 -12.28 -3.41 -16.32
C PRO A 157 -12.52 -1.94 -15.98
N ARG A 158 -12.89 -1.16 -17.00
CA ARG A 158 -13.37 0.21 -16.79
C ARG A 158 -14.74 0.19 -16.14
N VAL A 159 -14.85 0.80 -14.97
CA VAL A 159 -16.13 1.04 -14.30
C VAL A 159 -16.81 2.26 -14.94
N ARG A 160 -18.11 2.16 -15.23
CA ARG A 160 -18.92 3.19 -15.89
C ARG A 160 -20.08 3.60 -15.01
#